data_AF-A0A852M606-F1
#
_entry.id   AF-A0A852M606-F1
#
_cell.length_a   1.000
_cell.length_b   1.000
_cell.length_c   1.000
_cell.angle_alpha   90.00
_cell.angle_beta   90.00
_cell.angle_gamma   90.00
#
_symmetry.space_group_name_H-M   'P 1'
#
loop_
_entity.id
_entity.type
_entity.pdbx_description
1 polymer ?
#
loop_
_entity_poly.entity_id
_entity_poly.type
_entity_poly.pdbx_seq_one_letter_code
_entity_poly.pdbx_strand_id
1 'polypeptide(L)'
;GERFGAGGDMGSGDTMAGLSLALLFLRAEAEAFAACHAPVLQSRVFRYRIWDVNQKSLYLRDDRLVAGHLQGANSALEEKVFWVPNRAFEPARLPVILGIQNGTRCLA
;
A
#
# COMPACT_ATOMS: atom_id res chain seq x y z
N GLY A 1 -0.02 58.61 14.24
CA GLY A 1 -0.29 57.18 14.42
C GLY A 1 -1.12 56.72 13.26
N GLU A 2 -0.69 55.73 12.46
CA GLU A 2 -0.79 54.28 12.76
C GLU A 2 -2.27 53.88 12.95
N ARG A 3 -2.85 52.83 12.33
CA ARG A 3 -2.32 51.63 11.66
C ARG A 3 -3.45 50.98 10.85
N PHE A 4 -3.03 50.31 9.78
CA PHE A 4 -3.60 49.17 9.05
C PHE A 4 -4.78 48.39 9.67
N GLY A 5 -5.72 48.00 8.79
CA GLY A 5 -6.54 46.80 8.91
C GLY A 5 -6.81 46.23 7.52
N ALA A 6 -5.94 45.31 7.06
CA ALA A 6 -6.16 44.52 5.85
C ALA A 6 -7.01 43.30 6.19
N GLY A 7 -8.25 43.26 5.71
CA GLY A 7 -9.07 42.05 5.70
C GLY A 7 -8.80 41.29 4.40
N GLY A 8 -7.97 40.25 4.47
CA GLY A 8 -7.75 39.32 3.37
C GLY A 8 -8.93 38.37 3.23
N ASP A 9 -9.62 38.46 2.09
CA ASP A 9 -10.63 37.50 1.63
C ASP A 9 -9.93 36.18 1.26
N MET A 10 -10.11 35.16 2.08
CA MET A 10 -9.47 33.85 1.93
C MET A 10 -10.33 32.95 1.04
N GLY A 11 -10.20 33.18 -0.27
CA GLY A 11 -10.35 32.23 -1.38
C GLY A 11 -11.26 31.02 -1.20
N SER A 12 -12.51 31.12 -1.70
CA SER A 12 -13.34 29.96 -2.10
C SER A 12 -12.76 29.16 -3.29
N GLY A 13 -11.63 29.57 -3.87
CA GLY A 13 -10.99 28.92 -5.02
C GLY A 13 -10.17 27.67 -4.66
N ASP A 14 -9.62 27.59 -3.44
CA ASP A 14 -8.66 26.54 -3.07
C ASP A 14 -9.32 25.18 -2.81
N THR A 15 -10.55 25.16 -2.30
CA THR A 15 -11.31 23.92 -2.02
C THR A 15 -11.82 23.26 -3.30
N MET A 16 -12.24 24.04 -4.29
CA MET A 16 -12.68 23.52 -5.59
C MET A 16 -11.51 22.96 -6.40
N ALA A 17 -10.34 23.60 -6.34
CA ALA A 17 -9.12 23.08 -6.97
C ALA A 17 -8.68 21.75 -6.32
N GLY A 18 -8.73 21.66 -4.98
CA GLY A 18 -8.39 20.43 -4.25
C GLY A 18 -9.32 19.26 -4.57
N LEU A 19 -10.64 19.49 -4.62
CA LEU A 19 -11.61 18.47 -5.02
C LEU A 19 -11.45 18.04 -6.48
N SER A 20 -11.19 19.00 -7.38
CA SER A 20 -10.94 18.73 -8.80
C SER A 20 -9.70 17.87 -8.99
N LEU A 21 -8.61 18.16 -8.27
CA LEU A 21 -7.38 17.38 -8.30
C LEU A 21 -7.59 15.97 -7.72
N ALA A 22 -8.30 15.84 -6.59
CA ALA A 22 -8.61 14.53 -6.01
C ALA A 22 -9.47 13.65 -6.95
N LEU A 23 -10.44 14.25 -7.65
CA LEU A 23 -11.25 13.55 -8.64
C LEU A 23 -10.44 13.15 -9.88
N LEU A 24 -9.50 13.99 -10.33
CA LEU A 24 -8.57 13.64 -11.40
C LEU A 24 -7.64 12.47 -11.01
N PHE A 25 -7.13 12.45 -9.77
CA PHE A 25 -6.37 11.31 -9.27
C PHE A 25 -7.21 10.04 -9.22
N LEU A 26 -8.44 10.12 -8.71
CA LEU A 26 -9.33 8.96 -8.64
C LEU A 26 -9.72 8.44 -10.03
N ARG A 27 -9.94 9.35 -11.00
CA ARG A 27 -10.18 8.99 -12.40
C ARG A 27 -8.97 8.36 -13.06
N ALA A 28 -7.77 8.90 -12.85
CA ALA A 28 -6.55 8.32 -13.41
C ALA A 28 -6.30 6.90 -12.88
N GLU A 29 -6.52 6.66 -11.59
CA GLU A 29 -6.45 5.32 -10.98
C GLU A 29 -7.52 4.38 -11.55
N ALA A 30 -8.74 4.88 -11.78
CA ALA A 30 -9.84 4.08 -12.35
C ALA A 30 -9.66 3.79 -13.86
N GLU A 31 -9.11 4.73 -14.63
CA GLU A 31 -8.87 4.57 -16.07
C GLU A 31 -7.65 3.68 -16.34
N ALA A 32 -6.64 3.71 -15.45
CA ALA A 32 -5.56 2.73 -15.44
C ALA A 32 -6.05 1.29 -15.25
N PHE A 33 -7.24 1.10 -14.67
CA PHE A 33 -7.88 -0.21 -14.51
C PHE A 33 -8.62 -0.67 -15.79
N ALA A 34 -9.06 0.24 -16.67
CA ALA A 34 -10.01 -0.06 -17.75
C ALA A 34 -9.40 -0.18 -19.16
N ALA A 35 -8.16 0.27 -19.40
CA ALA A 35 -7.64 0.45 -20.76
C ALA A 35 -6.31 -0.27 -21.05
N CYS A 36 -6.25 -1.61 -21.04
CA CYS A 36 -5.20 -2.31 -21.82
C CYS A 36 -5.62 -3.72 -22.30
N HIS A 37 -5.69 -3.90 -23.63
CA HIS A 37 -5.60 -5.21 -24.28
C HIS A 37 -4.18 -5.75 -24.06
N ALA A 38 -4.07 -6.89 -23.38
CA ALA A 38 -2.90 -7.48 -22.71
C ALA A 38 -1.48 -7.01 -23.15
N PRO A 39 -0.92 -5.98 -22.50
CA PRO A 39 0.52 -5.94 -22.26
C PRO A 39 0.84 -6.99 -21.19
N VAL A 40 2.07 -7.51 -21.15
CA VAL A 40 2.59 -8.22 -19.98
C VAL A 40 2.39 -7.29 -18.79
N LEU A 41 1.31 -7.48 -18.03
CA LEU A 41 0.98 -6.61 -16.91
C LEU A 41 2.10 -6.84 -15.90
N GLN A 42 3.05 -5.91 -15.85
CA GLN A 42 3.99 -5.81 -14.75
C GLN A 42 3.15 -5.67 -13.49
N SER A 43 2.91 -6.80 -12.83
CA SER A 43 2.16 -6.84 -11.60
C SER A 43 3.01 -6.07 -10.62
N ARG A 44 2.56 -4.89 -10.21
CA ARG A 44 3.26 -4.13 -9.18
C ARG A 44 3.38 -5.04 -7.97
N VAL A 45 4.61 -5.38 -7.63
CA VAL A 45 4.90 -6.16 -6.42
C VAL A 45 5.00 -5.18 -5.28
N PHE A 46 4.12 -5.33 -4.31
CA PHE A 46 4.14 -4.50 -3.11
C PHE A 46 4.98 -5.17 -2.04
N ARG A 47 5.63 -4.39 -1.18
CA ARG A 47 6.49 -4.87 -0.09
C ARG A 47 6.09 -4.23 1.22
N TYR A 48 5.73 -5.05 2.20
CA TYR A 48 5.22 -4.61 3.50
C TYR A 48 5.79 -5.45 4.66
N ARG A 49 5.56 -4.95 5.87
CA ARG A 49 5.71 -5.68 7.14
C ARG A 49 4.30 -6.06 7.61
N ILE A 50 4.13 -7.27 8.13
CA ILE A 50 2.85 -7.76 8.65
C ILE A 50 3.07 -8.21 10.10
N TRP A 51 2.14 -7.80 10.96
CA TRP A 51 2.08 -8.22 12.36
C TRP A 51 0.64 -8.55 12.74
N ASP A 52 0.48 -9.42 13.74
CA ASP A 52 -0.85 -9.72 14.29
C ASP A 52 -1.35 -8.61 15.25
N VAL A 53 -2.61 -8.70 15.66
CA VAL A 53 -3.21 -7.73 16.60
C VAL A 53 -2.51 -7.66 17.96
N ASN A 54 -1.74 -8.70 18.32
CA ASN A 54 -0.96 -8.77 19.56
C ASN A 54 0.48 -8.25 19.37
N GLN A 55 0.81 -7.61 18.25
CA GLN A 55 2.16 -7.11 17.96
C GLN A 55 3.20 -8.25 17.85
N LYS A 56 2.80 -9.40 17.30
CA LYS A 56 3.75 -10.43 16.87
C LYS A 56 4.10 -10.22 15.40
N SER A 57 5.38 -10.01 15.15
CA SER A 57 5.95 -9.89 13.81
C SER A 57 6.20 -11.25 13.19
N LEU A 58 6.10 -11.33 11.87
CA LEU A 58 6.47 -12.53 11.12
C LEU A 58 7.98 -12.62 10.94
N TYR A 59 8.56 -13.81 11.12
CA TYR A 59 9.97 -14.09 10.84
C TYR A 59 10.16 -15.55 10.43
N LEU A 60 11.31 -15.84 9.84
CA LEU A 60 11.66 -17.21 9.47
C LEU A 60 12.41 -17.92 10.58
N ARG A 61 12.00 -19.16 10.84
CA ARG A 61 12.69 -20.11 11.72
C ARG A 61 12.53 -21.51 11.15
N ASP A 62 13.64 -22.19 10.91
CA ASP A 62 13.66 -23.58 10.40
C ASP A 62 12.78 -23.74 9.13
N ASP A 63 12.95 -22.82 8.17
CA ASP A 63 12.16 -22.74 6.91
C ASP A 63 10.64 -22.55 7.05
N ARG A 64 10.18 -22.21 8.26
CA ARG A 64 8.78 -21.90 8.57
C ARG A 64 8.61 -20.43 8.89
N LEU A 65 7.54 -19.85 8.36
CA LEU A 65 7.10 -18.52 8.75
C LEU A 65 6.37 -18.62 10.09
N VAL A 66 6.88 -17.95 11.10
CA VAL A 66 6.36 -17.96 12.47
C VAL A 66 6.08 -16.54 12.95
N ALA A 67 5.18 -16.40 13.92
CA ALA A 67 4.85 -15.12 14.55
C ALA A 67 5.41 -15.06 15.97
N GLY A 68 6.11 -13.98 16.32
CA GLY A 68 6.64 -13.78 17.67
C GLY A 68 6.96 -12.32 17.97
N HIS A 69 7.23 -12.02 19.24
CA HIS A 69 7.64 -10.69 19.66
C HIS A 69 9.12 -10.51 19.37
N LEU A 70 9.45 -9.69 18.38
CA LEU A 70 10.82 -9.33 18.05
C LEU A 70 11.16 -8.00 18.71
N GLN A 71 12.24 -7.96 19.49
CA GLN A 71 12.71 -6.77 20.20
C GLN A 71 14.23 -6.66 20.13
N GLY A 72 14.75 -5.44 20.28
CA GLY A 72 16.19 -5.16 20.21
C GLY A 72 16.80 -5.65 18.90
N ALA A 73 17.93 -6.34 18.98
CA ALA A 73 18.64 -6.88 17.81
C ALA A 73 17.79 -7.87 16.99
N ASN A 74 16.86 -8.59 17.62
CA ASN A 74 16.02 -9.57 16.94
C ASN A 74 14.99 -8.92 16.00
N SER A 75 14.75 -7.61 16.11
CA SER A 75 13.88 -6.87 15.17
C SER A 75 14.39 -6.90 13.73
N ALA A 76 15.68 -7.16 13.52
CA ALA A 76 16.28 -7.36 12.20
C ALA A 76 15.86 -8.67 11.53
N LEU A 77 15.32 -9.64 12.29
CA LEU A 77 14.83 -10.92 11.76
C LEU A 77 13.44 -10.81 11.13
N GLU A 78 12.76 -9.67 11.26
CA GLU A 78 11.42 -9.53 10.73
C GLU A 78 11.36 -9.71 9.21
N GLU A 79 10.50 -10.60 8.77
CA GLU A 79 10.32 -10.95 7.37
C GLU A 79 9.55 -9.84 6.63
N LYS A 80 10.08 -9.44 5.47
CA LYS A 80 9.37 -8.55 4.55
C LYS A 80 8.47 -9.40 3.68
N VAL A 81 7.17 -9.12 3.70
CA VAL A 81 6.18 -9.80 2.89
C VAL A 81 5.96 -9.03 1.60
N PHE A 82 6.05 -9.73 0.49
CA PHE A 82 5.74 -9.24 -0.84
C PHE A 82 4.34 -9.69 -1.22
N TRP A 83 3.59 -8.91 -1.99
CA TRP A 83 2.32 -9.42 -2.50
C TRP A 83 1.95 -8.87 -3.86
N VAL A 84 1.13 -9.65 -4.56
CA VAL A 84 0.50 -9.31 -5.84
C VAL A 84 -0.97 -9.72 -5.82
N PRO A 85 -1.87 -9.01 -6.53
CA PRO A 85 -3.23 -9.47 -6.74
C PRO A 85 -3.27 -10.80 -7.48
N ASN A 86 -4.11 -11.74 -7.02
CA ASN A 86 -4.31 -13.02 -7.68
C ASN A 86 -5.48 -12.94 -8.66
N ARG A 87 -5.18 -12.75 -9.95
CA ARG A 87 -6.19 -12.57 -11.01
C ARG A 87 -6.92 -13.85 -11.42
N ALA A 88 -6.57 -15.00 -10.85
CA ALA A 88 -7.28 -16.25 -11.11
C ALA A 88 -8.63 -16.34 -10.36
N PHE A 89 -8.89 -15.42 -9.43
CA PHE A 89 -10.09 -15.41 -8.59
C PHE A 89 -10.87 -14.09 -8.74
N GLU A 90 -12.14 -14.11 -8.30
CA GLU A 90 -13.04 -12.96 -8.33
C GLU A 90 -12.43 -11.70 -7.67
N PRO A 91 -12.24 -10.59 -8.42
CA PRO A 91 -11.58 -9.38 -7.91
C PRO A 91 -12.23 -8.77 -6.67
N ALA A 92 -13.56 -8.85 -6.54
CA ALA A 92 -14.28 -8.29 -5.38
C ALA A 92 -13.86 -8.93 -4.04
N ARG A 93 -13.22 -10.10 -4.06
CA ARG A 93 -12.71 -10.80 -2.87
C ARG A 93 -11.29 -10.37 -2.48
N LEU A 94 -10.68 -9.47 -3.25
CA LEU A 94 -9.29 -8.99 -3.07
C LEU A 94 -8.28 -10.13 -2.85
N PRO A 95 -8.27 -11.17 -3.71
CA PRO A 95 -7.38 -12.31 -3.56
C PRO A 95 -5.92 -11.89 -3.78
N VAL A 96 -5.01 -12.37 -2.94
CA VAL A 96 -3.58 -12.02 -3.00
C VAL A 96 -2.69 -13.26 -2.96
N ILE A 97 -1.52 -13.18 -3.59
CA ILE A 97 -0.41 -14.13 -3.40
C ILE A 97 0.62 -13.42 -2.53
N LEU A 98 1.03 -14.08 -1.44
CA LEU A 98 2.05 -13.58 -0.52
C LEU A 98 3.38 -14.26 -0.79
N GLY A 99 4.42 -13.46 -0.96
CA GLY A 99 5.81 -13.87 -1.14
C GLY A 99 6.67 -13.54 0.08
N ILE A 100 7.64 -14.40 0.37
CA ILE A 100 8.65 -14.25 1.41
C ILE A 100 10.04 -14.47 0.79
N GLN A 101 11.11 -14.26 1.57
CA GLN A 101 12.50 -14.37 1.12
C GLN A 101 12.75 -13.57 -0.16
N ASN A 102 12.40 -12.27 -0.12
CA ASN A 102 12.47 -11.37 -1.27
C ASN A 102 11.65 -11.83 -2.50
N GLY A 103 10.56 -12.56 -2.27
CA GLY A 103 9.64 -13.03 -3.31
C GLY A 103 10.10 -14.32 -4.01
N THR A 104 11.15 -14.97 -3.53
CA THR A 104 11.65 -16.25 -4.09
C THR A 104 10.80 -17.45 -3.66
N ARG A 105 10.01 -17.31 -2.59
CA ARG A 105 9.04 -18.31 -2.13
C ARG A 105 7.68 -17.66 -1.90
N CYS A 106 6.62 -18.44 -2.04
CA CYS A 106 5.26 -18.04 -1.74
C CYS A 106 4.68 -18.85 -0.58
N LEU A 107 3.64 -18.30 0.05
CA LEU A 107 2.78 -19.05 0.97
C LEU A 107 1.78 -19.85 0.12
N ALA A 108 1.61 -21.13 0.46
CA ALA A 108 0.76 -22.10 -0.22
C ALA A 108 -0.12 -22.84 0.79
#